data_AF-A0A6B3N1W6-F1
#
_entry.id   AF-A0A6B3N1W6-F1
#
_cell.length_a   1.000
_cell.length_b   1.000
_cell.length_c   1.000
_cell.angle_alpha   90.00
_cell.angle_beta   90.00
_cell.angle_gamma   90.00
#
_symmetry.space_group_name_H-M   'P 1'
#
loop_
_entity.id
_entity.type
_entity.pdbx_description
1 polymer ?
#
loop_
_entity_poly.entity_id
_entity_poly.type
_entity_poly.pdbx_seq_one_letter_code
_entity_poly.pdbx_strand_id
1 'polypeptide(L)'
;MKKNLPRFGTLSWIITISTIIFFCCSSIRHALFHSSAFDLGIFDQSIYLISQGKEPICSFIGFHILGDHAAWILYPLSLLYKIYPDVHWLFAVQAVALALGALPIWHLARQAALKAASAQAIAVAYLLYPLVFNLNLFDFHPEVMALPALLAAVLAARLGKIWWFTGAILWILGCKAVLALTVAAMGLWLLVFENQRLYGAIALLAGIAWFLIATQLIIPLFSGSEAAAVGRYAYLGSSVLEIAQNLLLKPWLVLEKVFSLETLEYLVLLILPIIWGVSPQHLTPLVAAIPSLVINILSESPAQRNLVHQYSLPVLPFLLLAVIASLAAGKGWLPRVSEKRCGGKNERTGRGGDKQTRRIEIPHKISFTRLPNRRWIILWSLITFLALGKYGYFWSIYLNSLDTWQATREALVQIQTSGSVLTAPQIAPHLTHRQVVKLAIAGSECANLDEFEYILLNLPHPGFGSTPEVVVSLLARIKNTPEFQLSYQRDDIYLFTRGNQTLQSQL
;
A
#
# COMPACT_ATOMS: atom_id res chain seq x y z
N MET A 1 8.69 -30.12 32.31
CA MET A 1 8.71 -28.80 31.62
C MET A 1 7.84 -28.85 30.36
N LYS A 2 6.58 -28.40 30.44
CA LYS A 2 5.71 -28.24 29.28
C LYS A 2 6.27 -27.12 28.40
N LYS A 3 6.90 -27.45 27.27
CA LYS A 3 7.21 -26.47 26.23
C LYS A 3 5.87 -26.05 25.62
N ASN A 4 5.37 -24.89 26.02
CA ASN A 4 4.23 -24.25 25.37
C ASN A 4 4.56 -24.08 23.88
N LEU A 5 3.97 -24.93 23.05
CA LEU A 5 3.87 -24.66 21.61
C LEU A 5 3.19 -23.28 21.48
N PRO A 6 3.70 -22.36 20.64
CA PRO A 6 2.98 -21.14 20.36
C PRO A 6 1.63 -21.53 19.75
N ARG A 7 0.58 -21.37 20.56
CA ARG A 7 -0.81 -21.60 20.15
C ARG A 7 -1.14 -20.55 19.09
N PHE A 8 -1.98 -20.92 18.13
CA PHE A 8 -2.57 -20.04 17.12
C PHE A 8 -2.96 -18.66 17.68
N GLY A 9 -3.41 -18.61 18.95
CA GLY A 9 -3.70 -17.38 19.69
C GLY A 9 -2.58 -16.33 19.75
N THR A 10 -1.29 -16.69 19.78
CA THR A 10 -0.21 -15.68 19.80
C THR A 10 -0.14 -14.90 18.49
N LEU A 11 -0.34 -15.56 17.35
CA LEU A 11 -0.35 -14.87 16.05
C LEU A 11 -1.60 -14.00 15.91
N SER A 12 -2.76 -14.49 16.35
CA SER A 12 -3.98 -13.71 16.39
C SER A 12 -3.81 -12.42 17.21
N TRP A 13 -3.21 -12.51 18.40
CA TRP A 13 -2.89 -11.32 19.21
C TRP A 13 -1.98 -10.33 18.49
N ILE A 14 -0.93 -10.80 17.81
CA ILE A 14 -0.03 -9.94 17.03
C ILE A 14 -0.82 -9.21 15.93
N ILE A 15 -1.66 -9.92 15.18
CA ILE A 15 -2.47 -9.33 14.11
C ILE A 15 -3.44 -8.29 14.70
N THR A 16 -4.17 -8.63 15.75
CA THR A 16 -5.11 -7.71 16.41
C THR A 16 -4.42 -6.45 16.92
N ILE A 17 -3.29 -6.59 17.60
CA ILE A 17 -2.53 -5.43 18.11
C ILE A 17 -2.02 -4.57 16.96
N SER A 18 -1.48 -5.18 15.89
CA SER A 18 -1.03 -4.44 14.71
C SER A 18 -2.19 -3.72 14.01
N THR A 19 -3.36 -4.34 13.85
CA THR A 19 -4.55 -3.68 13.32
C THR A 19 -4.94 -2.47 14.14
N ILE A 20 -4.96 -2.57 15.47
CA ILE A 20 -5.30 -1.44 16.35
C ILE A 20 -4.27 -0.31 16.19
N ILE A 21 -2.97 -0.62 16.23
CA ILE A 21 -1.91 0.39 16.05
C ILE A 21 -2.06 1.09 14.70
N PHE A 22 -2.23 0.32 13.63
CA PHE A 22 -2.38 0.83 12.27
C PHE A 22 -3.60 1.74 12.15
N PHE A 23 -4.75 1.29 12.62
CA PHE A 23 -5.99 2.08 12.63
C PHE A 23 -5.83 3.38 13.42
N CYS A 24 -5.28 3.32 14.63
CA CYS A 24 -5.06 4.50 15.46
C CYS A 24 -4.10 5.49 14.79
N CYS A 25 -3.00 5.02 14.19
CA CYS A 25 -2.06 5.87 13.48
C CYS A 25 -2.70 6.61 12.31
N SER A 26 -3.45 5.92 11.44
CA SER A 26 -4.13 6.56 10.30
C SER A 26 -5.21 7.54 10.78
N SER A 27 -5.95 7.18 11.84
CA SER A 27 -6.97 8.04 12.44
C SER A 27 -6.38 9.31 13.06
N ILE A 28 -5.25 9.22 13.77
CA ILE A 28 -4.56 10.38 14.34
C ILE A 28 -4.03 11.28 13.21
N ARG A 29 -3.42 10.71 12.17
CA ARG A 29 -2.97 11.50 11.00
C ARG A 29 -4.14 12.25 10.35
N HIS A 30 -5.28 11.59 10.19
CA HIS A 30 -6.49 12.22 9.68
C HIS A 30 -6.98 13.34 10.61
N ALA A 31 -7.07 13.08 11.92
CA ALA A 31 -7.48 14.08 12.90
C ALA A 31 -6.54 15.30 12.97
N LEU A 32 -5.29 15.17 12.52
CA LEU A 32 -4.30 16.25 12.39
C LEU A 32 -4.35 16.98 11.03
N PHE A 33 -5.37 16.73 10.20
CA PHE A 33 -5.49 17.32 8.85
C PHE A 33 -4.29 17.01 7.94
N HIS A 34 -3.78 15.79 8.03
CA HIS A 34 -2.70 15.30 7.16
C HIS A 34 -3.16 14.21 6.19
N SER A 35 -4.46 14.14 5.89
CA SER A 35 -5.03 13.36 4.79
C SER A 35 -5.04 14.15 3.49
N SER A 36 -4.88 13.50 2.34
CA SER A 36 -4.87 14.20 1.05
C SER A 36 -6.17 13.99 0.25
N ALA A 37 -6.52 15.01 -0.53
CA ALA A 37 -7.64 14.92 -1.46
C ALA A 37 -7.40 13.93 -2.61
N PHE A 38 -6.18 13.89 -3.17
CA PHE A 38 -5.85 13.12 -4.38
C PHE A 38 -5.61 11.61 -4.14
N ASP A 39 -5.67 11.15 -2.90
CA ASP A 39 -5.70 9.73 -2.58
C ASP A 39 -6.93 9.41 -1.73
N LEU A 40 -6.97 9.82 -0.45
CA LEU A 40 -8.09 9.48 0.43
C LEU A 40 -9.40 10.08 -0.06
N GLY A 41 -9.38 11.36 -0.45
CA GLY A 41 -10.58 12.07 -0.87
C GLY A 41 -11.25 11.45 -2.08
N ILE A 42 -10.47 11.03 -3.10
CA ILE A 42 -10.98 10.37 -4.30
C ILE A 42 -11.80 9.13 -3.94
N PHE A 43 -11.23 8.23 -3.13
CA PHE A 43 -11.89 6.98 -2.79
C PHE A 43 -13.07 7.19 -1.84
N ASP A 44 -12.91 8.05 -0.82
CA ASP A 44 -13.97 8.30 0.16
C ASP A 44 -15.21 8.93 -0.48
N GLN A 45 -15.03 9.98 -1.30
CA GLN A 45 -16.15 10.60 -2.01
C GLN A 45 -16.84 9.60 -2.95
N SER A 46 -16.05 8.84 -3.71
CA SER A 46 -16.61 7.88 -4.68
C SER A 46 -17.41 6.79 -3.98
N ILE A 47 -16.89 6.21 -2.91
CA ILE A 47 -17.59 5.18 -2.11
C ILE A 47 -18.87 5.75 -1.50
N TYR A 48 -18.82 6.99 -1.00
CA TYR A 48 -20.01 7.69 -0.53
C TYR A 48 -21.06 7.82 -1.63
N LEU A 49 -20.70 8.30 -2.82
CA LEU A 49 -21.64 8.44 -3.95
C LEU A 49 -22.28 7.10 -4.35
N ILE A 50 -21.47 6.03 -4.45
CA ILE A 50 -21.99 4.67 -4.71
C ILE A 50 -23.00 4.28 -3.62
N SER A 51 -22.67 4.53 -2.35
CA SER A 51 -23.56 4.23 -1.23
C SER A 51 -24.87 5.03 -1.28
N GLN A 52 -24.90 6.20 -1.91
CA GLN A 52 -26.11 6.99 -2.08
C GLN A 52 -26.90 6.65 -3.36
N GLY A 53 -26.44 5.67 -4.16
CA GLY A 53 -27.04 5.35 -5.45
C GLY A 53 -26.86 6.46 -6.50
N LYS A 54 -25.88 7.34 -6.29
CA LYS A 54 -25.50 8.41 -7.22
C LYS A 54 -24.40 7.91 -8.15
N GLU A 55 -24.29 8.53 -9.31
CA GLU A 55 -23.16 8.28 -10.21
C GLU A 55 -21.84 8.69 -9.51
N PRO A 56 -20.84 7.81 -9.40
CA PRO A 56 -19.62 8.06 -8.65
C PRO A 56 -18.59 8.86 -9.46
N ILE A 57 -19.00 10.05 -9.90
CA ILE A 57 -18.12 11.05 -10.50
C ILE A 57 -17.44 11.81 -9.36
N CYS A 58 -16.13 11.58 -9.22
CA CYS A 58 -15.35 12.21 -8.15
C CYS A 58 -14.99 13.65 -8.54
N SER A 59 -15.27 14.60 -7.65
CA SER A 59 -15.07 16.03 -7.88
C SER A 59 -13.59 16.41 -8.07
N PHE A 60 -12.65 15.62 -7.54
CA PHE A 60 -11.21 15.88 -7.63
C PHE A 60 -10.59 15.51 -8.99
N ILE A 61 -11.18 14.54 -9.69
CA ILE A 61 -10.67 14.01 -10.97
C ILE A 61 -11.62 14.32 -12.14
N GLY A 62 -12.88 14.64 -11.87
CA GLY A 62 -13.85 15.09 -12.87
C GLY A 62 -14.47 13.97 -13.71
N PHE A 63 -14.21 12.70 -13.37
CA PHE A 63 -14.74 11.54 -14.09
C PHE A 63 -15.13 10.41 -13.13
N HIS A 64 -15.78 9.38 -13.68
CA HIS A 64 -16.31 8.26 -12.93
C HIS A 64 -15.19 7.39 -12.32
N ILE A 65 -15.29 6.96 -11.07
CA ILE A 65 -14.18 6.30 -10.33
C ILE A 65 -13.59 5.05 -11.00
N LEU A 66 -14.39 4.30 -11.79
CA LEU A 66 -13.86 3.19 -12.59
C LEU A 66 -12.86 3.62 -13.68
N GLY A 67 -12.94 4.87 -14.14
CA GLY A 67 -12.01 5.48 -15.08
C GLY A 67 -10.61 5.72 -14.51
N ASP A 68 -10.44 5.69 -13.18
CA ASP A 68 -9.14 5.93 -12.56
C ASP A 68 -8.29 4.66 -12.60
N HIS A 69 -8.81 3.60 -11.98
CA HIS A 69 -8.04 2.40 -11.67
C HIS A 69 -8.80 1.10 -11.97
N ALA A 70 -10.01 1.19 -12.54
CA ALA A 70 -10.95 0.07 -12.70
C ALA A 70 -11.18 -0.73 -11.40
N ALA A 71 -11.05 -0.06 -10.24
CA ALA A 71 -11.13 -0.68 -8.93
C ALA A 71 -12.59 -0.94 -8.54
N TRP A 72 -13.18 -2.03 -9.04
CA TRP A 72 -14.57 -2.37 -8.73
C TRP A 72 -14.79 -2.80 -7.27
N ILE A 73 -13.74 -3.09 -6.51
CA ILE A 73 -13.84 -3.40 -5.07
C ILE A 73 -14.45 -2.26 -4.24
N LEU A 74 -14.46 -1.04 -4.78
CA LEU A 74 -15.10 0.12 -4.15
C LEU A 74 -16.62 -0.05 -4.01
N TYR A 75 -17.26 -0.82 -4.89
CA TYR A 75 -18.70 -1.09 -4.84
C TYR A 75 -19.12 -1.89 -3.59
N PRO A 76 -18.55 -3.07 -3.30
CA PRO A 76 -18.86 -3.76 -2.06
C PRO A 76 -18.42 -2.97 -0.81
N LEU A 77 -17.35 -2.15 -0.88
CA LEU A 77 -16.98 -1.27 0.23
C LEU A 77 -18.04 -0.22 0.55
N SER A 78 -18.81 0.24 -0.45
CA SER A 78 -19.91 1.21 -0.24
C SER A 78 -21.02 0.69 0.67
N LEU A 79 -21.13 -0.62 0.87
CA LEU A 79 -22.06 -1.21 1.83
C LEU A 79 -21.75 -0.79 3.27
N LEU A 80 -20.49 -0.49 3.60
CA LEU A 80 -20.12 0.06 4.92
C LEU A 80 -20.69 1.48 5.10
N TYR A 81 -20.71 2.27 4.03
CA TYR A 81 -21.21 3.64 4.04
C TYR A 81 -22.74 3.69 4.06
N LYS A 82 -23.42 2.61 3.65
CA LYS A 82 -24.86 2.43 3.89
C LYS A 82 -25.20 2.28 5.37
N ILE A 83 -24.28 1.74 6.19
CA ILE A 83 -24.46 1.65 7.64
C ILE A 83 -24.26 3.04 8.25
N TYR A 84 -23.10 3.63 7.98
CA TYR A 84 -22.76 4.98 8.42
C TYR A 84 -21.63 5.54 7.54
N PRO A 85 -21.83 6.65 6.81
CA PRO A 85 -20.80 7.30 6.03
C PRO A 85 -19.68 7.84 6.93
N ASP A 86 -18.54 7.14 6.95
CA ASP A 86 -17.39 7.52 7.77
C ASP A 86 -16.09 7.01 7.15
N VAL A 87 -15.11 7.89 7.03
CA VAL A 87 -13.80 7.60 6.43
C VAL A 87 -13.00 6.56 7.23
N HIS A 88 -13.26 6.41 8.52
CA HIS A 88 -12.60 5.43 9.37
C HIS A 88 -12.90 3.99 8.95
N TRP A 89 -13.97 3.73 8.18
CA TRP A 89 -14.14 2.42 7.54
C TRP A 89 -12.97 2.07 6.62
N LEU A 90 -12.46 3.03 5.86
CA LEU A 90 -11.32 2.84 4.96
C LEU A 90 -10.03 2.61 5.73
N PHE A 91 -9.81 3.36 6.81
CA PHE A 91 -8.67 3.14 7.70
C PHE A 91 -8.73 1.75 8.36
N ALA A 92 -9.92 1.31 8.80
CA ALA A 92 -10.10 -0.01 9.38
C ALA A 92 -9.83 -1.11 8.36
N VAL A 93 -10.37 -0.99 7.13
CA VAL A 93 -10.12 -1.96 6.05
C VAL A 93 -8.64 -2.04 5.70
N GLN A 94 -7.96 -0.90 5.56
CA GLN A 94 -6.52 -0.85 5.29
C GLN A 94 -5.70 -1.49 6.43
N ALA A 95 -5.97 -1.11 7.67
CA ALA A 95 -5.28 -1.65 8.84
C ALA A 95 -5.47 -3.17 9.00
N VAL A 96 -6.70 -3.66 8.78
CA VAL A 96 -7.03 -5.08 8.80
C VAL A 96 -6.33 -5.81 7.66
N ALA A 97 -6.42 -5.33 6.42
CA ALA A 97 -5.81 -5.98 5.26
C ALA A 97 -4.29 -6.11 5.41
N LEU A 98 -3.61 -5.03 5.80
CA LEU A 98 -2.17 -5.02 6.01
C LEU A 98 -1.77 -5.98 7.15
N ALA A 99 -2.45 -5.95 8.29
CA ALA A 99 -2.15 -6.85 9.40
C ALA A 99 -2.43 -8.33 9.05
N LEU A 100 -3.52 -8.61 8.34
CA LEU A 100 -3.93 -9.96 7.93
C LEU A 100 -2.92 -10.64 7.01
N GLY A 101 -2.08 -9.89 6.28
CA GLY A 101 -1.00 -10.47 5.47
C GLY A 101 -0.05 -11.38 6.27
N ALA A 102 0.08 -11.15 7.59
CA ALA A 102 0.89 -11.99 8.49
C ALA A 102 0.38 -13.44 8.59
N LEU A 103 -0.94 -13.66 8.43
CA LEU A 103 -1.57 -14.96 8.54
C LEU A 103 -1.16 -15.93 7.41
N PRO A 104 -1.37 -15.62 6.11
CA PRO A 104 -0.94 -16.50 5.04
C PRO A 104 0.59 -16.62 5.00
N ILE A 105 1.37 -15.61 5.40
CA ILE A 105 2.84 -15.73 5.57
C ILE A 105 3.18 -16.82 6.57
N TRP A 106 2.53 -16.82 7.75
CA TRP A 106 2.76 -17.85 8.75
C TRP A 106 2.42 -19.25 8.20
N HIS A 107 1.27 -19.39 7.53
CA HIS A 107 0.86 -20.67 6.93
C HIS A 107 1.81 -21.13 5.83
N LEU A 108 2.26 -20.24 4.95
CA LEU A 108 3.25 -20.54 3.90
C LEU A 108 4.59 -20.97 4.51
N ALA A 109 5.05 -20.29 5.56
CA ALA A 109 6.26 -20.69 6.28
C ALA A 109 6.12 -22.07 6.95
N ARG A 110 4.95 -22.38 7.52
CA ARG A 110 4.66 -23.70 8.10
C ARG A 110 4.56 -24.79 7.04
N GLN A 111 3.95 -24.49 5.90
CA GLN A 111 3.88 -25.38 4.74
C GLN A 111 5.28 -25.68 4.20
N ALA A 112 6.19 -24.72 4.21
CA ALA A 112 7.61 -24.88 3.89
C ALA A 112 8.44 -25.58 5.01
N ALA A 113 7.78 -26.28 5.93
CA ALA A 113 8.36 -27.03 7.05
C ALA A 113 9.18 -26.20 8.07
N LEU A 114 9.08 -24.86 8.06
CA LEU A 114 9.72 -24.03 9.09
C LEU A 114 9.06 -24.23 10.45
N LYS A 115 9.87 -24.21 11.51
CA LYS A 115 9.37 -24.30 12.90
C LYS A 115 8.43 -23.14 13.21
N ALA A 116 7.43 -23.37 14.06
CA ALA A 116 6.40 -22.39 14.38
C ALA A 116 6.98 -21.03 14.85
N ALA A 117 8.04 -21.05 15.65
CA ALA A 117 8.70 -19.83 16.09
C ALA A 117 9.42 -19.06 14.96
N SER A 118 9.93 -19.75 13.95
CA SER A 118 10.54 -19.12 12.77
C SER A 118 9.46 -18.53 11.86
N ALA A 119 8.36 -19.27 11.64
CA ALA A 119 7.20 -18.77 10.91
C ALA A 119 6.61 -17.51 11.57
N GLN A 120 6.51 -17.48 12.91
CA GLN A 120 6.10 -16.29 13.65
C GLN A 120 7.08 -15.13 13.50
N ALA A 121 8.39 -15.39 13.53
CA ALA A 121 9.39 -14.34 13.33
C ALA A 121 9.31 -13.71 11.94
N ILE A 122 9.03 -14.49 10.89
CA ILE A 122 8.83 -13.97 9.52
C ILE A 122 7.54 -13.14 9.44
N ALA A 123 6.46 -13.60 10.08
CA ALA A 123 5.21 -12.84 10.16
C ALA A 123 5.40 -11.48 10.88
N VAL A 124 6.17 -11.46 11.97
CA VAL A 124 6.56 -10.21 12.65
C VAL A 124 7.47 -9.35 11.77
N ALA A 125 8.43 -9.94 11.07
CA ALA A 125 9.30 -9.21 10.15
C ALA A 125 8.52 -8.54 9.01
N TYR A 126 7.44 -9.17 8.54
CA TYR A 126 6.51 -8.57 7.58
C TYR A 126 5.77 -7.37 8.17
N LEU A 127 5.21 -7.47 9.38
CA LEU A 127 4.50 -6.36 10.03
C LEU A 127 5.43 -5.19 10.36
N LEU A 128 6.70 -5.47 10.64
CA LEU A 128 7.77 -4.48 10.83
C LEU A 128 8.44 -4.05 9.51
N TYR A 129 8.02 -4.58 8.36
CA TYR A 129 8.61 -4.18 7.10
C TYR A 129 8.23 -2.71 6.82
N PRO A 130 9.19 -1.80 6.56
CA PRO A 130 8.92 -0.36 6.50
C PRO A 130 7.78 0.03 5.55
N LEU A 131 7.70 -0.60 4.37
CA LEU A 131 6.60 -0.36 3.42
C LEU A 131 5.21 -0.61 4.02
N VAL A 132 5.02 -1.66 4.84
CA VAL A 132 3.72 -2.00 5.42
C VAL A 132 3.24 -0.90 6.36
N PHE A 133 4.13 -0.41 7.22
CA PHE A 133 3.80 0.65 8.16
C PHE A 133 3.67 2.02 7.47
N ASN A 134 4.59 2.35 6.57
CA ASN A 134 4.56 3.63 5.87
C ASN A 134 3.31 3.77 5.00
N LEU A 135 2.93 2.69 4.32
CA LEU A 135 1.71 2.66 3.52
C LEU A 135 0.45 2.81 4.40
N ASN A 136 0.47 2.25 5.62
CA ASN A 136 -0.62 2.51 6.57
C ASN A 136 -0.71 3.99 6.97
N LEU A 137 0.42 4.66 7.10
CA LEU A 137 0.49 6.11 7.34
C LEU A 137 0.19 6.94 6.09
N PHE A 138 0.16 6.33 4.92
CA PHE A 138 -0.33 6.98 3.73
C PHE A 138 -1.87 6.93 3.69
N ASP A 139 -2.46 7.55 2.67
CA ASP A 139 -3.90 7.51 2.45
C ASP A 139 -4.40 6.11 2.10
N PHE A 140 -5.72 5.93 2.03
CA PHE A 140 -6.31 4.64 1.68
C PHE A 140 -6.02 4.30 0.21
N HIS A 141 -5.60 3.07 -0.05
CA HIS A 141 -5.51 2.52 -1.41
C HIS A 141 -6.17 1.16 -1.51
N PRO A 142 -7.05 0.91 -2.50
CA PRO A 142 -7.70 -0.40 -2.68
C PRO A 142 -6.73 -1.59 -2.82
N GLU A 143 -5.52 -1.35 -3.34
CA GLU A 143 -4.50 -2.38 -3.55
C GLU A 143 -3.96 -3.00 -2.25
N VAL A 144 -4.11 -2.36 -1.08
CA VAL A 144 -3.72 -2.96 0.21
C VAL A 144 -4.48 -4.24 0.50
N MET A 145 -5.72 -4.34 0.02
CA MET A 145 -6.57 -5.51 0.16
C MET A 145 -6.09 -6.71 -0.67
N ALA A 146 -5.27 -6.47 -1.71
CA ALA A 146 -4.70 -7.52 -2.54
C ALA A 146 -3.53 -8.24 -1.86
N LEU A 147 -2.86 -7.60 -0.90
CA LEU A 147 -1.66 -8.17 -0.25
C LEU A 147 -1.94 -9.53 0.42
N PRO A 148 -2.89 -9.65 1.38
CA PRO A 148 -3.20 -10.96 1.97
C PRO A 148 -3.74 -11.95 0.92
N ALA A 149 -4.46 -11.47 -0.09
CA ALA A 149 -5.02 -12.30 -1.14
C ALA A 149 -3.95 -12.90 -2.07
N LEU A 150 -2.90 -12.15 -2.43
CA LEU A 150 -1.76 -12.65 -3.22
C LEU A 150 -1.08 -13.83 -2.51
N LEU A 151 -0.80 -13.67 -1.22
CA LEU A 151 -0.20 -14.74 -0.40
C LEU A 151 -1.16 -15.93 -0.22
N ALA A 152 -2.46 -15.66 -0.02
CA ALA A 152 -3.48 -16.69 0.10
C ALA A 152 -3.68 -17.47 -1.20
N ALA A 153 -3.58 -16.82 -2.37
CA ALA A 153 -3.63 -17.48 -3.67
C ALA A 153 -2.48 -18.48 -3.81
N VAL A 154 -1.25 -18.08 -3.50
CA VAL A 154 -0.09 -18.99 -3.53
C VAL A 154 -0.28 -20.17 -2.58
N LEU A 155 -0.77 -19.91 -1.36
CA LEU A 155 -1.07 -20.96 -0.39
C LEU A 155 -2.16 -21.92 -0.90
N ALA A 156 -3.24 -21.39 -1.47
CA ALA A 156 -4.35 -22.16 -2.02
C ALA A 156 -3.91 -23.04 -3.20
N ALA A 157 -3.07 -22.53 -4.10
CA ALA A 157 -2.50 -23.29 -5.21
C ALA A 157 -1.67 -24.47 -4.68
N ARG A 158 -0.76 -24.22 -3.73
CA ARG A 158 0.06 -25.27 -3.12
C ARG A 158 -0.73 -26.30 -2.30
N LEU A 159 -1.91 -25.93 -1.82
CA LEU A 159 -2.83 -26.84 -1.09
C LEU A 159 -3.87 -27.53 -2.00
N GLY A 160 -3.88 -27.24 -3.30
CA GLY A 160 -4.85 -27.82 -4.22
C GLY A 160 -6.28 -27.33 -4.00
N LYS A 161 -6.48 -26.09 -3.50
CA LYS A 161 -7.80 -25.51 -3.18
C LYS A 161 -8.26 -24.53 -4.25
N ILE A 162 -8.84 -25.07 -5.33
CA ILE A 162 -9.21 -24.30 -6.52
C ILE A 162 -10.19 -23.14 -6.26
N TRP A 163 -11.25 -23.36 -5.50
CA TRP A 163 -12.24 -22.31 -5.23
C TRP A 163 -11.67 -21.16 -4.40
N TRP A 164 -10.79 -21.47 -3.44
CA TRP A 164 -10.08 -20.45 -2.68
C TRP A 164 -9.11 -19.67 -3.57
N PHE A 165 -8.37 -20.36 -4.42
CA PHE A 165 -7.47 -19.72 -5.38
C PHE A 165 -8.22 -18.75 -6.29
N THR A 166 -9.28 -19.22 -6.97
CA THR A 166 -10.05 -18.41 -7.90
C THR A 166 -10.70 -17.22 -7.19
N GLY A 167 -11.25 -17.41 -5.99
CA GLY A 167 -11.78 -16.32 -5.18
C GLY A 167 -10.71 -15.26 -4.84
N ALA A 168 -9.49 -15.68 -4.50
CA ALA A 168 -8.38 -14.76 -4.26
C ALA A 168 -7.94 -14.02 -5.53
N ILE A 169 -7.90 -14.69 -6.69
CA ILE A 169 -7.61 -14.04 -7.98
C ILE A 169 -8.65 -12.97 -8.31
N LEU A 170 -9.94 -13.30 -8.22
CA LEU A 170 -11.01 -12.33 -8.48
C LEU A 170 -10.90 -11.11 -7.55
N TRP A 171 -10.64 -11.34 -6.26
CA TRP A 171 -10.43 -10.27 -5.29
C TRP A 171 -9.26 -9.36 -5.67
N ILE A 172 -8.09 -9.91 -6.02
CA ILE A 172 -6.91 -9.14 -6.41
C ILE A 172 -7.19 -8.28 -7.64
N LEU A 173 -7.82 -8.86 -8.67
CA LEU A 173 -8.15 -8.15 -9.91
C LEU A 173 -9.15 -7.01 -9.66
N GLY A 174 -10.03 -7.14 -8.66
CA GLY A 174 -10.95 -6.08 -8.26
C GLY A 174 -10.35 -4.90 -7.53
N CYS A 175 -9.16 -5.05 -6.97
CA CYS A 175 -8.51 -3.97 -6.23
C CYS A 175 -7.98 -2.88 -7.17
N LYS A 176 -7.30 -3.24 -8.27
CA LYS A 176 -6.68 -2.27 -9.19
C LYS A 176 -6.24 -2.92 -10.49
N ALA A 177 -6.41 -2.22 -11.61
CA ALA A 177 -6.02 -2.69 -12.94
C ALA A 177 -4.56 -3.17 -13.02
N VAL A 178 -3.62 -2.44 -12.41
CA VAL A 178 -2.17 -2.76 -12.50
C VAL A 178 -1.81 -4.11 -11.86
N LEU A 179 -2.59 -4.59 -10.89
CA LEU A 179 -2.36 -5.88 -10.23
C LEU A 179 -2.59 -7.07 -11.18
N ALA A 180 -3.30 -6.85 -12.29
CA ALA A 180 -3.50 -7.85 -13.34
C ALA A 180 -2.18 -8.38 -13.91
N LEU A 181 -1.18 -7.51 -14.06
CA LEU A 181 0.15 -7.88 -14.53
C LEU A 181 0.89 -8.75 -13.50
N THR A 182 0.81 -8.39 -12.21
CA THR A 182 1.36 -9.20 -11.11
C THR A 182 0.69 -10.58 -11.07
N VAL A 183 -0.63 -10.64 -11.23
CA VAL A 183 -1.39 -11.91 -11.28
C VAL A 183 -0.98 -12.75 -12.49
N ALA A 184 -0.82 -12.15 -13.66
CA ALA A 184 -0.37 -12.86 -14.86
C ALA A 184 1.04 -13.46 -14.67
N ALA A 185 1.97 -12.66 -14.13
CA ALA A 185 3.32 -13.11 -13.85
C ALA A 185 3.39 -14.16 -12.73
N MET A 186 2.52 -14.06 -11.72
CA MET A 186 2.32 -15.13 -10.73
C MET A 186 1.81 -16.42 -11.40
N GLY A 187 0.89 -16.32 -12.36
CA GLY A 187 0.43 -17.45 -13.16
C GLY A 187 1.56 -18.14 -13.92
N LEU A 188 2.41 -17.35 -14.59
CA LEU A 188 3.61 -17.86 -15.27
C LEU A 188 4.57 -18.54 -14.27
N TRP A 189 4.80 -17.93 -13.11
CA TRP A 189 5.64 -18.51 -12.07
C TRP A 189 5.09 -19.86 -11.59
N LEU A 190 3.81 -19.94 -11.27
CA LEU A 190 3.14 -21.16 -10.83
C LEU A 190 3.19 -22.26 -11.91
N LEU A 191 3.00 -21.89 -13.17
CA LEU A 191 3.02 -22.78 -14.32
C LEU A 191 4.41 -23.41 -14.53
N VAL A 192 5.45 -22.58 -14.56
CA VAL A 192 6.80 -22.98 -15.00
C VAL A 192 7.66 -23.49 -13.85
N PHE A 193 7.61 -22.85 -12.68
CA PHE A 193 8.56 -23.11 -11.59
C PHE A 193 7.96 -23.94 -10.44
N GLU A 194 6.65 -23.84 -10.20
CA GLU A 194 5.97 -24.62 -9.15
C GLU A 194 5.22 -25.86 -9.70
N ASN A 195 5.21 -26.05 -11.02
CA ASN A 195 4.49 -27.12 -11.73
C ASN A 195 2.99 -27.19 -11.40
N GLN A 196 2.39 -26.06 -11.02
CA GLN A 196 0.96 -25.92 -10.70
C GLN A 196 0.18 -25.51 -11.94
N ARG A 197 0.16 -26.38 -12.96
CA ARG A 197 -0.28 -26.04 -14.33
C ARG A 197 -1.67 -25.41 -14.42
N LEU A 198 -2.67 -26.00 -13.76
CA LEU A 198 -4.04 -25.49 -13.78
C LEU A 198 -4.15 -24.10 -13.14
N TYR A 199 -3.59 -23.94 -11.94
CA TYR A 199 -3.58 -22.67 -11.20
C TYR A 199 -2.82 -21.58 -11.96
N GLY A 200 -1.67 -21.95 -12.52
CA GLY A 200 -0.85 -21.08 -13.34
C GLY A 200 -1.58 -20.59 -14.58
N ALA A 201 -2.25 -21.49 -15.31
CA ALA A 201 -3.05 -21.13 -16.48
C ALA A 201 -4.22 -20.19 -16.14
N ILE A 202 -4.94 -20.46 -15.04
CA ILE A 202 -6.05 -19.61 -14.59
C ILE A 202 -5.55 -18.19 -14.27
N ALA A 203 -4.51 -18.05 -13.45
CA ALA A 203 -3.99 -16.73 -13.09
C ALA A 203 -3.38 -16.01 -14.31
N LEU A 204 -2.66 -16.71 -15.18
CA LEU A 204 -2.08 -16.13 -16.39
C LEU A 204 -3.17 -15.56 -17.31
N LEU A 205 -4.17 -16.37 -17.66
CA LEU A 205 -5.23 -15.97 -18.56
C LEU A 205 -6.13 -14.90 -17.94
N ALA A 206 -6.51 -15.03 -16.67
CA ALA A 206 -7.33 -14.04 -15.98
C ALA A 206 -6.62 -12.69 -15.83
N GLY A 207 -5.32 -12.71 -15.51
CA GLY A 207 -4.50 -11.50 -15.41
C GLY A 207 -4.37 -10.78 -16.76
N ILE A 208 -4.09 -11.50 -17.85
CA ILE A 208 -4.01 -10.91 -19.19
C ILE A 208 -5.37 -10.36 -19.62
N ALA A 209 -6.45 -11.15 -19.47
CA ALA A 209 -7.78 -10.74 -19.86
C ALA A 209 -8.23 -9.48 -19.08
N TRP A 210 -8.05 -9.46 -17.76
CA TRP A 210 -8.42 -8.30 -16.95
C TRP A 210 -7.57 -7.08 -17.25
N PHE A 211 -6.26 -7.23 -17.50
CA PHE A 211 -5.41 -6.11 -17.88
C PHE A 211 -5.93 -5.42 -19.15
N LEU A 212 -6.28 -6.21 -20.18
CA LEU A 212 -6.83 -5.69 -21.43
C LEU A 212 -8.20 -5.06 -21.22
N ILE A 213 -9.12 -5.73 -20.53
CA ILE A 213 -10.46 -5.19 -20.25
C ILE A 213 -10.36 -3.88 -19.45
N ALA A 214 -9.55 -3.84 -18.40
CA ALA A 214 -9.43 -2.67 -17.54
C ALA A 214 -8.80 -1.49 -18.27
N THR A 215 -7.69 -1.70 -18.99
CA THR A 215 -6.94 -0.60 -19.61
C THR A 215 -7.45 -0.18 -20.97
N GLN A 216 -8.02 -1.09 -21.76
CA GLN A 216 -8.44 -0.81 -23.14
C GLN A 216 -9.96 -0.55 -23.26
N LEU A 217 -10.74 -0.95 -22.25
CA LEU A 217 -12.19 -0.78 -22.26
C LEU A 217 -12.69 0.07 -21.08
N ILE A 218 -12.52 -0.40 -19.84
CA ILE A 218 -13.12 0.25 -18.66
C ILE A 218 -12.55 1.66 -18.47
N ILE A 219 -11.23 1.80 -18.37
CA ILE A 219 -10.60 3.09 -18.09
C ILE A 219 -10.97 4.14 -19.17
N PRO A 220 -10.73 3.89 -20.47
CA PRO A 220 -11.06 4.88 -21.51
C PRO A 220 -12.55 5.22 -21.59
N LEU A 221 -13.44 4.24 -21.37
CA LEU A 221 -14.89 4.45 -21.39
C LEU A 221 -15.35 5.41 -20.28
N PHE A 222 -14.74 5.33 -19.10
CA PHE A 222 -15.17 6.09 -17.92
C PHE A 222 -14.37 7.36 -17.63
N SER A 223 -13.14 7.48 -18.16
CA SER A 223 -12.29 8.69 -18.02
C SER A 223 -12.26 9.56 -19.26
N GLY A 224 -12.66 9.05 -20.43
CA GLY A 224 -12.52 9.73 -21.73
C GLY A 224 -11.07 9.88 -22.21
N SER A 225 -10.11 9.21 -21.56
CA SER A 225 -8.67 9.33 -21.83
C SER A 225 -7.92 8.03 -21.52
N GLU A 226 -6.65 7.98 -21.89
CA GLU A 226 -5.75 6.89 -21.50
C GLU A 226 -5.55 6.83 -19.99
N ALA A 227 -5.07 5.68 -19.50
CA ALA A 227 -4.76 5.53 -18.07
C ALA A 227 -3.75 6.60 -17.61
N ALA A 228 -4.05 7.30 -16.51
CA ALA A 228 -3.21 8.39 -15.99
C ALA A 228 -1.73 8.00 -15.76
N ALA A 229 -1.46 6.70 -15.57
CA ALA A 229 -0.11 6.17 -15.45
C ALA A 229 0.76 6.38 -16.71
N VAL A 230 0.16 6.48 -17.90
CA VAL A 230 0.87 6.69 -19.18
C VAL A 230 1.77 7.92 -19.14
N GLY A 231 1.32 9.01 -18.48
CA GLY A 231 2.11 10.23 -18.35
C GLY A 231 3.45 10.04 -17.63
N ARG A 232 3.61 8.99 -16.81
CA ARG A 232 4.86 8.67 -16.09
C ARG A 232 5.89 7.97 -16.97
N TYR A 233 5.51 7.64 -18.20
CA TYR A 233 6.31 6.93 -19.18
C TYR A 233 6.27 7.64 -20.54
N ALA A 234 6.02 8.95 -20.56
CA ALA A 234 5.84 9.71 -21.80
C ALA A 234 7.04 9.59 -22.76
N TYR A 235 8.25 9.39 -22.22
CA TYR A 235 9.46 9.12 -23.00
C TYR A 235 9.44 7.77 -23.74
N LEU A 236 8.59 6.82 -23.34
CA LEU A 236 8.37 5.53 -23.99
C LEU A 236 7.15 5.52 -24.91
N GLY A 237 6.24 6.48 -24.84
CA GLY A 237 5.08 6.53 -25.72
C GLY A 237 3.89 7.26 -25.10
N SER A 238 2.86 7.42 -25.92
CA SER A 238 1.63 8.17 -25.60
C SER A 238 0.43 7.30 -25.26
N SER A 239 0.56 5.97 -25.36
CA SER A 239 -0.47 4.98 -25.00
C SER A 239 0.14 3.74 -24.37
N VAL A 240 -0.67 2.93 -23.68
CA VAL A 240 -0.22 1.66 -23.06
C VAL A 240 0.41 0.72 -24.08
N LEU A 241 -0.18 0.60 -25.27
CA LEU A 241 0.32 -0.28 -26.33
C LEU A 241 1.64 0.22 -26.92
N GLU A 242 1.75 1.52 -27.17
CA GLU A 242 2.98 2.13 -27.69
C GLU A 242 4.13 1.98 -26.70
N ILE A 243 3.88 2.21 -25.40
CA ILE A 243 4.87 1.98 -24.34
C ILE A 243 5.34 0.52 -24.38
N ALA A 244 4.41 -0.44 -24.44
CA ALA A 244 4.75 -1.87 -24.49
C ALA A 244 5.61 -2.24 -25.71
N GLN A 245 5.32 -1.66 -26.88
CA GLN A 245 6.14 -1.83 -28.09
C GLN A 245 7.53 -1.23 -27.91
N ASN A 246 7.62 -0.02 -27.37
CA ASN A 246 8.89 0.69 -27.20
C ASN A 246 9.78 0.09 -26.10
N LEU A 247 9.24 -0.67 -25.13
CA LEU A 247 10.05 -1.49 -24.23
C LEU A 247 10.93 -2.50 -25.00
N LEU A 248 10.46 -3.00 -26.14
CA LEU A 248 11.19 -3.95 -26.99
C LEU A 248 12.00 -3.24 -28.08
N LEU A 249 11.44 -2.19 -28.68
CA LEU A 249 12.07 -1.48 -29.81
C LEU A 249 13.14 -0.48 -29.37
N LYS A 250 13.07 0.02 -28.14
CA LYS A 250 13.99 1.03 -27.58
C LYS A 250 14.67 0.55 -26.28
N PRO A 251 15.39 -0.59 -26.31
CA PRO A 251 15.95 -1.18 -25.09
C PRO A 251 16.98 -0.29 -24.39
N TRP A 252 17.65 0.63 -25.11
CA TRP A 252 18.60 1.57 -24.50
C TRP A 252 17.94 2.50 -23.47
N LEU A 253 16.71 2.97 -23.73
CA LEU A 253 15.94 3.79 -22.78
C LEU A 253 15.62 3.02 -21.49
N VAL A 254 15.35 1.72 -21.63
CA VAL A 254 15.10 0.82 -20.50
C VAL A 254 16.38 0.60 -19.71
N LEU A 255 17.50 0.30 -20.39
CA LEU A 255 18.78 0.04 -19.76
C LEU A 255 19.29 1.25 -18.97
N GLU A 256 19.09 2.47 -19.48
CA GLU A 256 19.45 3.70 -18.77
C GLU A 256 18.76 3.80 -17.40
N LYS A 257 17.45 3.55 -17.34
CA LYS A 257 16.69 3.57 -16.08
C LYS A 257 17.08 2.41 -15.16
N VAL A 258 17.28 1.21 -15.71
CA VAL A 258 17.67 0.01 -14.96
C VAL A 258 19.04 0.18 -14.30
N PHE A 259 20.02 0.73 -15.01
CA PHE A 259 21.38 0.96 -14.51
C PHE A 259 21.57 2.39 -13.97
N SER A 260 20.59 2.89 -13.22
CA SER A 260 20.66 4.19 -12.55
C SER A 260 20.92 4.05 -11.04
N LEU A 261 21.47 5.11 -10.43
CA LEU A 261 21.66 5.18 -8.99
C LEU A 261 20.31 5.13 -8.24
N GLU A 262 19.27 5.74 -8.80
CA GLU A 262 17.92 5.71 -8.23
C GLU A 262 17.36 4.28 -8.16
N THR A 263 17.58 3.49 -9.22
CA THR A 263 17.18 2.08 -9.23
C THR A 263 17.98 1.27 -8.22
N LEU A 264 19.29 1.50 -8.11
CA LEU A 264 20.12 0.83 -7.11
C LEU A 264 19.64 1.15 -5.68
N GLU A 265 19.39 2.43 -5.38
CA GLU A 265 18.84 2.87 -4.09
C GLU A 265 17.50 2.18 -3.80
N TYR A 266 16.58 2.20 -4.77
CA TYR A 266 15.28 1.55 -4.64
C TYR A 266 15.38 0.05 -4.34
N LEU A 267 16.23 -0.68 -5.08
CA LEU A 267 16.42 -2.12 -4.85
C LEU A 267 17.09 -2.40 -3.49
N VAL A 268 18.02 -1.55 -3.05
CA VAL A 268 18.61 -1.64 -1.71
C VAL A 268 17.53 -1.43 -0.65
N LEU A 269 16.68 -0.41 -0.79
CA LEU A 269 15.57 -0.15 0.13
C LEU A 269 14.62 -1.36 0.22
N LEU A 270 14.30 -2.02 -0.89
CA LEU A 270 13.44 -3.21 -0.89
C LEU A 270 14.07 -4.43 -0.23
N ILE A 271 15.36 -4.67 -0.47
CA ILE A 271 16.03 -5.91 -0.05
C ILE A 271 16.57 -5.79 1.38
N LEU A 272 17.03 -4.61 1.80
CA LEU A 272 17.70 -4.39 3.09
C LEU A 272 16.89 -4.91 4.30
N PRO A 273 15.56 -4.69 4.44
CA PRO A 273 14.79 -5.21 5.58
C PRO A 273 14.76 -6.74 5.69
N ILE A 274 15.03 -7.45 4.60
CA ILE A 274 14.94 -8.91 4.49
C ILE A 274 16.25 -9.58 4.06
N ILE A 275 17.35 -8.83 3.97
CA ILE A 275 18.63 -9.29 3.43
C ILE A 275 19.16 -10.56 4.10
N TRP A 276 18.81 -10.77 5.37
CA TRP A 276 19.16 -11.96 6.17
C TRP A 276 18.58 -13.27 5.62
N GLY A 277 17.53 -13.21 4.81
CA GLY A 277 16.79 -14.35 4.30
C GLY A 277 16.87 -14.54 2.78
N VAL A 278 17.38 -13.58 2.02
CA VAL A 278 17.45 -13.66 0.55
C VAL A 278 18.61 -14.57 0.12
N SER A 279 18.39 -15.39 -0.92
CA SER A 279 19.43 -16.24 -1.51
C SER A 279 19.23 -16.34 -3.03
N PRO A 280 20.30 -16.18 -3.86
CA PRO A 280 20.22 -16.23 -5.32
C PRO A 280 19.57 -17.51 -5.87
N GLN A 281 19.67 -18.62 -5.14
CA GLN A 281 19.17 -19.93 -5.56
C GLN A 281 17.65 -20.10 -5.37
N HIS A 282 17.00 -19.16 -4.68
CA HIS A 282 15.59 -19.26 -4.28
C HIS A 282 14.77 -18.02 -4.71
N LEU A 283 15.18 -17.37 -5.80
CA LEU A 283 14.56 -16.15 -6.32
C LEU A 283 13.41 -16.40 -7.30
N THR A 284 13.05 -17.65 -7.60
CA THR A 284 11.98 -17.94 -8.58
C THR A 284 10.63 -17.28 -8.27
N PRO A 285 10.20 -17.08 -6.99
CA PRO A 285 8.98 -16.33 -6.71
C PRO A 285 9.00 -14.89 -7.24
N LEU A 286 10.18 -14.29 -7.40
CA LEU A 286 10.31 -12.91 -7.90
C LEU A 286 9.86 -12.74 -9.35
N VAL A 287 9.68 -13.83 -10.11
CA VAL A 287 9.04 -13.75 -11.45
C VAL A 287 7.70 -13.02 -11.38
N ALA A 288 6.91 -13.26 -10.33
CA ALA A 288 5.64 -12.60 -10.13
C ALA A 288 5.76 -11.10 -9.77
N ALA A 289 6.90 -10.68 -9.22
CA ALA A 289 7.19 -9.29 -8.87
C ALA A 289 7.78 -8.47 -10.03
N ILE A 290 8.26 -9.13 -11.10
CA ILE A 290 8.91 -8.48 -12.24
C ILE A 290 8.06 -7.33 -12.81
N PRO A 291 6.76 -7.48 -13.11
CA PRO A 291 6.01 -6.39 -13.74
C PRO A 291 5.97 -5.13 -12.88
N SER A 292 5.74 -5.29 -11.57
CA SER A 292 5.70 -4.16 -10.64
C SER A 292 7.08 -3.52 -10.47
N LEU A 293 8.15 -4.31 -10.44
CA LEU A 293 9.52 -3.78 -10.42
C LEU A 293 9.83 -2.98 -11.69
N VAL A 294 9.48 -3.51 -12.87
CA VAL A 294 9.70 -2.84 -14.16
C VAL A 294 8.93 -1.51 -14.21
N ILE A 295 7.63 -1.54 -13.86
CA ILE A 295 6.79 -0.34 -13.80
C ILE A 295 7.41 0.72 -12.89
N ASN A 296 7.90 0.33 -11.72
CA ASN A 296 8.47 1.26 -10.75
C ASN A 296 9.83 1.83 -11.19
N ILE A 297 10.70 0.98 -11.73
CA ILE A 297 12.03 1.36 -12.22
C ILE A 297 11.94 2.32 -13.41
N LEU A 298 11.02 2.05 -14.34
CA LEU A 298 10.88 2.82 -15.57
C LEU A 298 10.10 4.12 -15.42
N SER A 299 9.50 4.37 -14.25
CA SER A 299 8.69 5.56 -14.01
C SER A 299 9.53 6.84 -13.99
N GLU A 300 8.98 7.96 -14.43
CA GLU A 300 9.54 9.29 -14.15
C GLU A 300 9.14 9.82 -12.77
N SER A 301 8.17 9.19 -12.10
CA SER A 301 7.74 9.59 -10.76
C SER A 301 8.60 8.95 -9.66
N PRO A 302 9.31 9.74 -8.83
CA PRO A 302 10.09 9.21 -7.70
C PRO A 302 9.24 8.48 -6.66
N ALA A 303 7.93 8.77 -6.61
CA ALA A 303 6.99 8.10 -5.71
C ALA A 303 6.97 6.57 -5.93
N GLN A 304 7.23 6.11 -7.17
CA GLN A 304 7.24 4.67 -7.48
C GLN A 304 8.52 3.95 -7.05
N ARG A 305 9.56 4.68 -6.64
CA ARG A 305 10.88 4.14 -6.24
C ARG A 305 11.19 4.32 -4.75
N ASN A 306 10.17 4.48 -3.90
CA ASN A 306 10.36 4.57 -2.45
C ASN A 306 9.45 3.62 -1.66
N LEU A 307 9.70 3.52 -0.34
CA LEU A 307 8.91 2.69 0.58
C LEU A 307 7.82 3.47 1.31
N VAL A 308 7.48 4.68 0.85
CA VAL A 308 6.43 5.50 1.46
C VAL A 308 5.10 5.25 0.77
N HIS A 309 5.13 5.10 -0.54
CA HIS A 309 3.95 4.95 -1.38
C HIS A 309 3.68 3.47 -1.72
N GLN A 310 2.46 3.22 -2.16
CA GLN A 310 1.85 1.92 -2.41
C GLN A 310 2.52 1.07 -3.50
N TYR A 311 3.29 1.67 -4.41
CA TYR A 311 3.75 1.05 -5.66
C TYR A 311 4.58 -0.23 -5.50
N SER A 312 5.30 -0.40 -4.40
CA SER A 312 6.09 -1.61 -4.12
C SER A 312 5.30 -2.73 -3.44
N LEU A 313 4.04 -2.48 -3.08
CA LEU A 313 3.19 -3.45 -2.39
C LEU A 313 3.10 -4.79 -3.12
N PRO A 314 2.91 -4.86 -4.46
CA PRO A 314 2.78 -6.15 -5.15
C PRO A 314 4.10 -6.94 -5.19
N VAL A 315 5.24 -6.31 -4.91
CA VAL A 315 6.58 -6.95 -4.87
C VAL A 315 6.77 -7.71 -3.55
N LEU A 316 6.27 -7.17 -2.44
CA LEU A 316 6.55 -7.65 -1.09
C LEU A 316 6.14 -9.12 -0.83
N PRO A 317 4.94 -9.61 -1.25
CA PRO A 317 4.57 -11.01 -1.08
C PRO A 317 5.61 -12.00 -1.63
N PHE A 318 6.15 -11.70 -2.81
CA PHE A 318 7.06 -12.59 -3.52
C PHE A 318 8.49 -12.50 -3.01
N LEU A 319 8.91 -11.33 -2.52
CA LEU A 319 10.14 -11.19 -1.74
C LEU A 319 10.11 -12.07 -0.48
N LEU A 320 8.99 -12.07 0.24
CA LEU A 320 8.83 -12.90 1.44
C LEU A 320 8.75 -14.40 1.12
N LEU A 321 8.13 -14.77 -0.01
CA LEU A 321 8.15 -16.15 -0.50
C LEU A 321 9.57 -16.62 -0.83
N ALA A 322 10.39 -15.79 -1.46
CA ALA A 322 11.80 -16.09 -1.73
C ALA A 322 12.60 -16.28 -0.43
N VAL A 323 12.36 -15.42 0.58
CA VAL A 323 12.93 -15.57 1.92
C VAL A 323 12.50 -16.89 2.57
N ILE A 324 11.20 -17.22 2.55
CA ILE A 324 10.69 -18.48 3.11
C ILE A 324 11.34 -19.69 2.43
N ALA A 325 11.46 -19.68 1.10
CA ALA A 325 12.09 -20.76 0.34
C ALA A 325 13.58 -20.93 0.68
N SER A 326 14.32 -19.82 0.76
CA SER A 326 15.73 -19.79 1.15
C SER A 326 15.96 -20.36 2.55
N LEU A 327 15.13 -19.95 3.51
CA LEU A 327 15.18 -20.44 4.88
C LEU A 327 14.85 -21.93 4.95
N ALA A 328 13.81 -22.38 4.25
CA ALA A 328 13.43 -23.79 4.21
C ALA A 328 14.56 -24.69 3.68
N ALA A 329 15.35 -24.18 2.73
CA ALA A 329 16.55 -24.84 2.20
C ALA A 329 17.80 -24.70 3.10
N GLY A 330 17.71 -23.94 4.19
CA GLY A 330 18.81 -23.71 5.14
C GLY A 330 19.77 -22.56 4.80
N LYS A 331 19.59 -21.85 3.68
CA LYS A 331 20.60 -21.02 3.01
C LYS A 331 20.66 -19.53 3.41
N GLY A 332 20.32 -19.20 4.66
CA GLY A 332 20.41 -17.82 5.17
C GLY A 332 21.85 -17.31 5.31
N TRP A 333 22.04 -15.99 5.18
CA TRP A 333 23.37 -15.33 5.10
C TRP A 333 23.99 -14.96 6.47
N LEU A 334 23.28 -15.12 7.59
CA LEU A 334 23.75 -14.66 8.90
C LEU A 334 24.37 -15.75 9.81
N PRO A 335 25.51 -15.49 10.48
CA PRO A 335 26.15 -16.41 11.42
C PRO A 335 25.41 -16.54 12.76
N ARG A 336 25.65 -17.66 13.47
CA ARG A 336 25.01 -17.98 14.76
C ARG A 336 25.74 -17.29 15.93
N VAL A 337 24.99 -16.71 16.88
CA VAL A 337 25.48 -16.50 18.26
C VAL A 337 25.31 -17.81 19.03
N SER A 338 26.41 -18.41 19.45
CA SER A 338 26.43 -19.67 20.21
C SER A 338 25.80 -19.50 21.59
N GLU A 339 24.57 -19.94 21.78
CA GLU A 339 24.09 -20.29 23.12
C GLU A 339 24.85 -21.53 23.59
N LYS A 340 25.84 -21.33 24.47
CA LYS A 340 26.53 -22.42 25.18
C LYS A 340 25.46 -23.26 25.89
N ARG A 341 25.19 -24.47 25.38
CA ARG A 341 24.62 -25.52 26.23
C ARG A 341 25.75 -25.96 27.15
N CYS A 342 25.62 -25.69 28.44
CA CYS A 342 26.41 -26.36 29.47
C CYS A 342 26.08 -27.86 29.40
N GLY A 343 26.92 -28.60 28.66
CA GLY A 343 26.91 -30.05 28.62
C GLY A 343 27.57 -30.58 29.89
N GLY A 344 26.84 -31.42 30.61
CA GLY A 344 27.29 -32.07 31.83
C GLY A 344 28.55 -32.91 31.62
N LYS A 345 29.33 -32.96 32.70
CA LYS A 345 30.47 -33.86 32.88
C LYS A 345 30.04 -35.30 32.63
N ASN A 346 30.76 -36.02 31.79
CA ASN A 346 30.79 -37.48 31.80
C ASN A 346 32.24 -37.91 31.98
N GLU A 347 32.55 -38.37 33.19
CA GLU A 347 33.68 -39.25 33.45
C GLU A 347 33.35 -40.64 32.90
N ARG A 348 34.29 -41.26 32.19
CA ARG A 348 34.71 -42.64 32.46
C ARG A 348 35.91 -43.05 31.59
N THR A 349 36.86 -43.59 32.34
CA THR A 349 38.04 -44.41 32.08
C THR A 349 37.90 -45.52 31.03
N GLY A 350 39.02 -45.85 30.36
CA GLY A 350 39.19 -47.12 29.63
C GLY A 350 40.42 -47.16 28.73
N ARG A 351 41.46 -47.89 29.16
CA ARG A 351 42.69 -48.21 28.41
C ARG A 351 42.42 -49.19 27.25
N GLY A 352 43.24 -49.10 26.20
CA GLY A 352 43.44 -50.19 25.22
C GLY A 352 43.93 -49.64 23.89
N GLY A 353 45.19 -49.90 23.55
CA GLY A 353 45.82 -49.38 22.33
C GLY A 353 45.38 -50.10 21.07
N ASP A 354 45.49 -49.41 19.94
CA ASP A 354 46.10 -49.99 18.74
C ASP A 354 46.61 -48.89 17.81
N LYS A 355 47.74 -49.19 17.14
CA LYS A 355 48.41 -48.29 16.19
C LYS A 355 47.68 -48.37 14.85
N GLN A 356 46.94 -47.33 14.48
CA GLN A 356 46.37 -47.21 13.14
C GLN A 356 46.67 -45.83 12.52
N THR A 357 47.49 -45.88 11.48
CA THR A 357 47.63 -44.93 10.35
C THR A 357 46.89 -43.59 10.49
N ARG A 358 47.65 -42.50 10.75
CA ARG A 358 47.17 -41.13 10.56
C ARG A 358 47.00 -40.84 9.07
N ARG A 359 45.82 -41.14 8.52
CA ARG A 359 45.30 -40.39 7.38
C ARG A 359 44.88 -39.02 7.93
N ILE A 360 45.55 -37.97 7.47
CA ILE A 360 45.08 -36.61 7.66
C ILE A 360 43.80 -36.50 6.82
N GLU A 361 42.65 -36.71 7.45
CA GLU A 361 41.38 -36.29 6.88
C GLU A 361 41.40 -34.75 6.83
N ILE A 362 41.65 -34.21 5.65
CA ILE A 362 41.31 -32.82 5.34
C ILE A 362 39.81 -32.71 5.62
N PRO A 363 39.34 -31.78 6.49
CA PRO A 363 37.93 -31.60 6.74
C PRO A 363 37.28 -30.89 5.53
N HIS A 364 37.12 -31.61 4.41
CA HIS A 364 36.26 -31.19 3.32
C HIS A 364 34.81 -31.50 3.69
N LYS A 365 34.27 -30.68 4.60
CA LYS A 365 32.85 -30.33 4.65
C LYS A 365 32.67 -29.19 5.64
N ILE A 366 33.06 -27.99 5.22
CA ILE A 366 32.46 -26.81 5.83
C ILE A 366 31.02 -26.75 5.31
N SER A 367 30.08 -27.36 6.05
CA SER A 367 28.66 -27.19 5.77
C SER A 367 28.26 -25.78 6.23
N PHE A 368 28.54 -24.79 5.39
CA PHE A 368 27.88 -23.51 5.52
C PHE A 368 26.47 -23.66 4.99
N THR A 369 25.50 -23.52 5.88
CA THR A 369 24.20 -22.84 5.69
C THR A 369 23.28 -23.29 6.83
N ARG A 370 23.17 -22.43 7.86
CA ARG A 370 22.30 -22.63 9.02
C ARG A 370 21.33 -21.46 9.08
N LEU A 371 20.04 -21.77 9.24
CA LEU A 371 18.94 -20.82 9.43
C LEU A 371 19.30 -19.65 10.37
N PRO A 372 19.00 -18.39 10.00
CA PRO A 372 19.12 -17.23 10.89
C PRO A 372 18.34 -17.47 12.19
N ASN A 373 18.92 -17.10 13.33
CA ASN A 373 18.24 -17.19 14.61
C ASN A 373 17.00 -16.27 14.58
N ARG A 374 15.83 -16.73 15.07
CA ARG A 374 14.62 -15.91 15.17
C ARG A 374 14.84 -14.56 15.87
N ARG A 375 15.75 -14.52 16.86
CA ARG A 375 16.11 -13.28 17.56
C ARG A 375 16.78 -12.28 16.62
N TRP A 376 17.62 -12.75 15.70
CA TRP A 376 18.28 -11.91 14.70
C TRP A 376 17.29 -11.39 13.65
N ILE A 377 16.35 -12.23 13.21
CA ILE A 377 15.28 -11.80 12.30
C ILE A 377 14.53 -10.61 12.92
N ILE A 378 14.03 -10.78 14.15
CA ILE A 378 13.27 -9.73 14.84
C ILE A 378 14.14 -8.49 15.09
N LEU A 379 15.37 -8.66 15.57
CA LEU A 379 16.27 -7.54 15.85
C LEU A 379 16.58 -6.73 14.58
N TRP A 380 16.89 -7.41 13.47
CA TRP A 380 17.16 -6.72 12.21
C TRP A 380 15.92 -6.01 11.67
N SER A 381 14.76 -6.68 11.70
CA SER A 381 13.49 -6.04 11.32
C SER A 381 13.22 -4.79 12.14
N LEU A 382 13.44 -4.81 13.46
CA LEU A 382 13.33 -3.63 14.32
C LEU A 382 14.31 -2.52 13.93
N ILE A 383 15.59 -2.84 13.68
CA ILE A 383 16.59 -1.85 13.25
C ILE A 383 16.14 -1.18 11.94
N THR A 384 15.74 -1.97 10.94
CA THR A 384 15.31 -1.41 9.65
C THR A 384 13.98 -0.66 9.74
N PHE A 385 13.06 -1.10 10.60
CA PHE A 385 11.83 -0.38 10.91
C PHE A 385 12.12 0.98 11.54
N LEU A 386 13.02 1.03 12.53
CA LEU A 386 13.42 2.28 13.18
C LEU A 386 14.14 3.23 12.22
N ALA A 387 14.92 2.70 11.27
CA ALA A 387 15.65 3.52 10.30
C ALA A 387 14.75 4.06 9.16
N LEU A 388 13.81 3.26 8.66
CA LEU A 388 13.09 3.53 7.40
C LEU A 388 11.58 3.78 7.60
N GLY A 389 11.05 3.41 8.76
CA GLY A 389 9.66 3.66 9.13
C GLY A 389 9.40 5.15 9.37
N LYS A 390 8.28 5.67 8.86
CA LYS A 390 7.89 7.08 8.96
C LYS A 390 7.12 7.41 10.24
N TYR A 391 7.35 6.65 11.31
CA TYR A 391 6.73 6.90 12.60
C TYR A 391 7.14 8.27 13.18
N GLY A 392 8.30 8.80 12.76
CA GLY A 392 8.75 10.14 13.12
C GLY A 392 7.87 11.28 12.63
N TYR A 393 6.95 11.03 11.68
CA TYR A 393 6.02 12.06 11.20
C TYR A 393 5.07 12.56 12.30
N PHE A 394 4.75 11.73 13.31
CA PHE A 394 3.87 12.11 14.43
C PHE A 394 4.44 13.19 15.36
N TRP A 395 5.75 13.45 15.32
CA TRP A 395 6.39 14.53 16.08
C TRP A 395 7.19 15.48 15.19
N SER A 396 6.88 15.48 13.89
CA SER A 396 7.44 16.40 12.91
C SER A 396 6.35 16.88 11.97
N ILE A 397 6.25 16.31 10.77
CA ILE A 397 5.41 16.81 9.68
C ILE A 397 3.94 16.91 10.09
N TYR A 398 3.42 15.96 10.87
CA TYR A 398 2.01 15.96 11.28
C TYR A 398 1.64 17.04 12.31
N LEU A 399 2.64 17.77 12.82
CA LEU A 399 2.42 18.88 13.74
C LEU A 399 2.50 20.24 13.04
N ASN A 400 2.76 20.27 11.72
CA ASN A 400 2.97 21.51 10.97
C ASN A 400 1.75 22.43 10.92
N SER A 401 0.53 21.88 11.03
CA SER A 401 -0.75 22.61 10.98
C SER A 401 -1.42 22.76 12.35
N LEU A 402 -0.71 22.50 13.45
CA LEU A 402 -1.28 22.57 14.81
C LEU A 402 -1.78 23.97 15.19
N ASP A 403 -1.13 25.01 14.67
CA ASP A 403 -1.51 26.42 14.85
C ASP A 403 -2.94 26.70 14.36
N THR A 404 -3.40 26.02 13.31
CA THR A 404 -4.76 26.18 12.75
C THR A 404 -5.70 25.03 13.10
N TRP A 405 -5.25 24.04 13.87
CA TRP A 405 -5.99 22.79 14.13
C TRP A 405 -7.34 23.04 14.79
N GLN A 406 -7.36 23.80 15.89
CA GLN A 406 -8.57 24.10 16.64
C GLN A 406 -9.55 24.91 15.79
N ALA A 407 -9.04 25.96 15.12
CA ALA A 407 -9.85 26.82 14.27
C ALA A 407 -10.48 26.06 13.08
N THR A 408 -9.74 25.11 12.50
CA THR A 408 -10.24 24.26 11.41
C THR A 408 -11.36 23.35 11.91
N ARG A 409 -11.25 22.73 13.09
CA ARG A 409 -12.32 21.89 13.66
C ARG A 409 -13.57 22.70 13.97
N GLU A 410 -13.42 23.89 14.54
CA GLU A 410 -14.53 24.80 14.84
C GLU A 410 -15.25 25.22 13.55
N ALA A 411 -14.51 25.55 12.47
CA ALA A 411 -15.09 25.87 11.17
C ALA A 411 -15.86 24.68 10.56
N LEU A 412 -15.32 23.45 10.64
CA LEU A 412 -15.99 22.26 10.11
C LEU A 412 -17.33 21.97 10.79
N VAL A 413 -17.45 22.24 12.09
CA VAL A 413 -18.71 22.05 12.84
C VAL A 413 -19.82 23.00 12.35
N GLN A 414 -19.46 24.15 11.76
CA GLN A 414 -20.44 25.10 11.20
C GLN A 414 -21.01 24.64 9.85
N ILE A 415 -20.37 23.68 9.17
CA ILE A 415 -20.87 23.10 7.91
C ILE A 415 -21.88 22.00 8.23
N GLN A 416 -23.14 22.40 8.40
CA GLN A 416 -24.21 21.50 8.88
C GLN A 416 -24.89 20.68 7.77
N THR A 417 -24.80 21.12 6.51
CA THR A 417 -25.42 20.42 5.37
C THR A 417 -24.36 19.69 4.53
N SER A 418 -24.84 18.76 3.69
CA SER A 418 -24.04 18.14 2.62
C SER A 418 -23.97 19.02 1.36
N GLY A 419 -24.15 20.33 1.51
CA GLY A 419 -24.02 21.34 0.47
C GLY A 419 -22.65 21.34 -0.19
N SER A 420 -22.54 21.90 -1.38
CA SER A 420 -21.30 21.95 -2.15
C SER A 420 -20.22 22.80 -1.48
N VAL A 421 -18.96 22.37 -1.55
CA VAL A 421 -17.83 23.05 -0.86
C VAL A 421 -16.63 23.28 -1.76
N LEU A 422 -16.01 24.45 -1.63
CA LEU A 422 -14.63 24.72 -2.05
C LEU A 422 -13.73 24.79 -0.81
N THR A 423 -12.65 24.00 -0.76
CA THR A 423 -11.76 24.00 0.42
C THR A 423 -10.32 23.59 0.14
N ALA A 424 -9.45 23.71 1.14
CA ALA A 424 -8.06 23.29 1.06
C ALA A 424 -7.92 21.75 0.90
N PRO A 425 -6.93 21.26 0.12
CA PRO A 425 -6.71 19.84 -0.13
C PRO A 425 -6.65 18.92 1.08
N GLN A 426 -6.10 19.40 2.20
CA GLN A 426 -5.99 18.61 3.43
C GLN A 426 -7.24 18.64 4.31
N ILE A 427 -8.15 19.59 4.08
CA ILE A 427 -9.45 19.69 4.74
C ILE A 427 -10.50 18.89 3.96
N ALA A 428 -10.38 18.84 2.63
CA ALA A 428 -11.35 18.19 1.75
C ALA A 428 -11.76 16.76 2.17
N PRO A 429 -10.86 15.85 2.61
CA PRO A 429 -11.24 14.51 3.06
C PRO A 429 -12.15 14.45 4.29
N HIS A 430 -12.31 15.57 5.01
CA HIS A 430 -13.27 15.70 6.12
C HIS A 430 -14.66 16.13 5.65
N LEU A 431 -14.79 16.45 4.36
CA LEU A 431 -15.97 17.01 3.74
C LEU A 431 -16.35 16.23 2.48
N THR A 432 -15.89 15.00 2.28
CA THR A 432 -16.14 14.21 1.07
C THR A 432 -17.50 13.52 1.02
N HIS A 433 -18.25 13.47 2.13
CA HIS A 433 -19.62 12.92 2.15
C HIS A 433 -20.66 13.92 1.61
N ARG A 434 -20.41 14.37 0.38
CA ARG A 434 -21.25 15.28 -0.41
C ARG A 434 -21.02 15.07 -1.90
N GLN A 435 -21.93 15.62 -2.70
CA GLN A 435 -21.87 15.45 -4.16
C GLN A 435 -20.78 16.30 -4.82
N VAL A 436 -20.55 17.51 -4.29
CA VAL A 436 -19.57 18.45 -4.84
C VAL A 436 -18.63 18.90 -3.73
N VAL A 437 -17.36 18.54 -3.86
CA VAL A 437 -16.26 19.08 -3.04
C VAL A 437 -15.08 19.38 -3.96
N LYS A 438 -14.72 20.65 -4.10
CA LYS A 438 -13.60 21.07 -4.96
C LYS A 438 -12.48 21.69 -4.13
N LEU A 439 -11.32 21.78 -4.76
CA LEU A 439 -10.08 22.20 -4.11
C LEU A 439 -9.74 23.65 -4.45
N ALA A 440 -9.36 24.40 -3.44
CA ALA A 440 -8.79 25.74 -3.57
C ALA A 440 -7.30 25.63 -3.97
N ILE A 441 -7.05 25.14 -5.19
CA ILE A 441 -5.72 24.93 -5.80
C ILE A 441 -5.51 25.85 -7.01
N ALA A 442 -4.32 25.84 -7.61
CA ALA A 442 -4.04 26.62 -8.82
C ALA A 442 -5.10 26.37 -9.91
N GLY A 443 -5.62 27.45 -10.49
CA GLY A 443 -6.73 27.46 -11.46
C GLY A 443 -8.11 27.69 -10.83
N SER A 444 -8.26 27.49 -9.51
CA SER A 444 -9.54 27.73 -8.82
C SER A 444 -9.88 29.21 -8.62
N GLU A 445 -8.93 30.13 -8.86
CA GLU A 445 -9.15 31.58 -8.81
C GLU A 445 -10.24 32.02 -9.78
N CYS A 446 -10.40 31.29 -10.89
CA CYS A 446 -11.41 31.47 -11.92
C CYS A 446 -12.64 30.57 -11.74
N ALA A 447 -12.73 29.80 -10.65
CA ALA A 447 -13.85 28.89 -10.41
C ALA A 447 -15.18 29.65 -10.37
N ASN A 448 -16.26 29.02 -10.83
CA ASN A 448 -17.58 29.59 -10.68
C ASN A 448 -18.01 29.48 -9.21
N LEU A 449 -17.99 30.58 -8.46
CA LEU A 449 -18.39 30.56 -7.05
C LEU A 449 -19.86 30.19 -6.85
N ASP A 450 -20.67 30.26 -7.93
CA ASP A 450 -22.08 29.89 -7.91
C ASP A 450 -22.37 28.42 -7.69
N GLU A 451 -21.36 27.57 -7.81
CA GLU A 451 -21.52 26.15 -7.55
C GLU A 451 -21.40 25.78 -6.07
N PHE A 452 -20.99 26.71 -5.19
CA PHE A 452 -20.67 26.43 -3.79
C PHE A 452 -21.67 27.01 -2.79
N GLU A 453 -22.10 26.19 -1.84
CA GLU A 453 -22.82 26.62 -0.64
C GLU A 453 -21.86 27.10 0.44
N TYR A 454 -20.69 26.45 0.56
CA TYR A 454 -19.65 26.83 1.50
C TYR A 454 -18.28 27.02 0.83
N ILE A 455 -17.50 27.96 1.34
CA ILE A 455 -16.10 28.12 0.98
C ILE A 455 -15.28 28.18 2.26
N LEU A 456 -14.41 27.19 2.48
CA LEU A 456 -13.58 27.05 3.66
C LEU A 456 -12.10 27.15 3.28
N LEU A 457 -11.46 28.25 3.63
CA LEU A 457 -10.07 28.54 3.29
C LEU A 457 -9.17 28.45 4.52
N ASN A 458 -7.96 27.91 4.33
CA ASN A 458 -6.88 27.92 5.30
C ASN A 458 -5.70 28.66 4.67
N LEU A 459 -5.48 29.91 5.09
CA LEU A 459 -4.43 30.76 4.51
C LEU A 459 -3.02 30.32 4.94
N PRO A 460 -2.75 30.01 6.23
CA PRO A 460 -1.42 29.59 6.65
C PRO A 460 -0.98 28.27 6.00
N HIS A 461 -1.95 27.36 5.78
CA HIS A 461 -1.71 26.04 5.19
C HIS A 461 -2.60 25.84 3.97
N PRO A 462 -2.23 26.35 2.78
CA PRO A 462 -3.05 26.27 1.58
C PRO A 462 -3.14 24.83 1.01
N GLY A 463 -2.17 23.97 1.33
CA GLY A 463 -2.16 22.56 0.95
C GLY A 463 -1.49 22.24 -0.39
N PHE A 464 -1.43 20.96 -0.73
CA PHE A 464 -0.76 20.48 -1.94
C PHE A 464 -1.46 20.97 -3.22
N GLY A 465 -0.71 21.57 -4.15
CA GLY A 465 -1.23 22.14 -5.39
C GLY A 465 -1.84 23.53 -5.24
N SER A 466 -1.81 24.11 -4.03
CA SER A 466 -2.22 25.48 -3.77
C SER A 466 -1.03 26.31 -3.29
N THR A 467 -1.20 27.63 -3.33
CA THR A 467 -0.21 28.58 -2.79
C THR A 467 -0.93 29.67 -1.98
N PRO A 468 -0.22 30.40 -1.11
CA PRO A 468 -0.80 31.53 -0.40
C PRO A 468 -1.44 32.56 -1.36
N GLU A 469 -0.85 32.79 -2.52
CA GLU A 469 -1.36 33.72 -3.53
C GLU A 469 -2.72 33.29 -4.09
N VAL A 470 -2.90 31.99 -4.38
CA VAL A 470 -4.18 31.42 -4.83
C VAL A 470 -5.26 31.69 -3.79
N VAL A 471 -4.98 31.36 -2.52
CA VAL A 471 -5.95 31.47 -1.43
C VAL A 471 -6.27 32.93 -1.10
N VAL A 472 -5.27 33.82 -1.13
CA VAL A 472 -5.47 35.26 -0.95
C VAL A 472 -6.29 35.88 -2.08
N SER A 473 -6.04 35.49 -3.34
CA SER A 473 -6.82 35.92 -4.50
C SER A 473 -8.28 35.48 -4.38
N LEU A 474 -8.52 34.21 -4.03
CA LEU A 474 -9.85 33.69 -3.74
C LEU A 474 -10.54 34.46 -2.62
N LEU A 475 -9.85 34.69 -1.50
CA LEU A 475 -10.39 35.42 -0.37
C LEU A 475 -10.82 36.84 -0.76
N ALA A 476 -10.00 37.55 -1.54
CA ALA A 476 -10.32 38.89 -2.03
C ALA A 476 -11.57 38.87 -2.94
N ARG A 477 -11.68 37.88 -3.83
CA ARG A 477 -12.85 37.71 -4.71
C ARG A 477 -14.13 37.40 -3.93
N ILE A 478 -14.08 36.49 -2.96
CA ILE A 478 -15.23 36.09 -2.16
C ILE A 478 -15.74 37.26 -1.32
N LYS A 479 -14.83 38.07 -0.73
CA LYS A 479 -15.20 39.28 0.01
C LYS A 479 -15.96 40.32 -0.84
N ASN A 480 -15.76 40.28 -2.16
CA ASN A 480 -16.44 41.15 -3.12
C ASN A 480 -17.68 40.47 -3.75
N THR A 481 -18.08 39.29 -3.28
CA THR A 481 -19.22 38.51 -3.80
C THR A 481 -20.39 38.59 -2.80
N PRO A 482 -21.44 39.40 -3.08
CA PRO A 482 -22.50 39.71 -2.11
C PRO A 482 -23.27 38.51 -1.58
N GLU A 483 -23.32 37.42 -2.35
CA GLU A 483 -24.03 36.19 -2.01
C GLU A 483 -23.38 35.43 -0.85
N PHE A 484 -22.09 35.66 -0.58
CA PHE A 484 -21.35 34.97 0.48
C PHE A 484 -21.21 35.83 1.73
N GLN A 485 -21.61 35.25 2.87
CA GLN A 485 -21.46 35.87 4.19
C GLN A 485 -20.37 35.16 4.98
N LEU A 486 -19.53 35.92 5.67
CA LEU A 486 -18.52 35.37 6.56
C LEU A 486 -19.21 34.78 7.79
N SER A 487 -19.22 33.45 7.89
CA SER A 487 -19.86 32.70 8.98
C SER A 487 -18.91 32.34 10.12
N TYR A 488 -17.60 32.25 9.84
CA TYR A 488 -16.59 31.97 10.86
C TYR A 488 -15.21 32.49 10.42
N GLN A 489 -14.45 33.05 11.37
CA GLN A 489 -13.05 33.45 11.17
C GLN A 489 -12.26 33.30 12.47
N ARG A 490 -11.12 32.59 12.42
CA ARG A 490 -10.16 32.46 13.52
C ARG A 490 -8.84 31.89 13.00
N ASP A 491 -7.70 32.34 13.52
CA ASP A 491 -6.35 31.81 13.17
C ASP A 491 -6.14 31.72 11.64
N ASP A 492 -6.62 32.73 10.91
CA ASP A 492 -6.63 32.81 9.45
C ASP A 492 -7.30 31.65 8.70
N ILE A 493 -8.20 30.94 9.39
CA ILE A 493 -9.24 30.10 8.79
C ILE A 493 -10.47 30.96 8.52
N TYR A 494 -11.01 30.88 7.31
CA TYR A 494 -12.20 31.64 6.89
C TYR A 494 -13.24 30.67 6.35
N LEU A 495 -14.45 30.72 6.90
CA LEU A 495 -15.62 30.03 6.36
C LEU A 495 -16.64 31.04 5.88
N PHE A 496 -16.94 30.99 4.60
CA PHE A 496 -18.04 31.70 3.98
C PHE A 496 -19.19 30.75 3.71
N THR A 497 -20.40 31.20 4.00
CA THR A 497 -21.64 30.50 3.69
C THR A 497 -22.45 31.36 2.74
N ARG A 498 -23.00 30.75 1.69
CA ARG A 498 -23.91 31.42 0.78
C ARG A 498 -25.20 31.78 1.53
N GLY A 499 -25.56 33.06 1.56
CA GLY A 499 -26.81 33.51 2.13
C GLY A 499 -27.99 32.90 1.37
N ASN A 500 -29.00 32.39 2.08
CA ASN A 500 -30.22 31.89 1.46
C ASN A 500 -30.81 32.98 0.55
N GLN A 501 -30.75 32.78 -0.76
CA GLN A 501 -31.81 33.34 -1.60
C GLN A 501 -33.08 32.61 -1.15
N THR A 502 -33.92 33.34 -0.43
CA THR A 502 -35.32 32.96 -0.22
C THR A 502 -35.84 32.45 -1.56
N LEU A 503 -36.33 31.21 -1.59
CA LEU A 503 -37.20 30.69 -2.65
C LEU A 503 -38.34 31.70 -2.86
N GLN A 504 -38.15 32.64 -3.77
CA GLN A 504 -39.19 33.45 -4.36
C GLN A 504 -38.96 33.43 -5.86
N SER A 505 -40.02 33.06 -6.58
CA SER A 505 -40.11 32.69 -8.00
C SER A 505 -39.59 31.27 -8.27
N GLN A 506 -40.42 30.27 -8.56
CA GLN A 506 -41.61 30.31 -9.42
C GLN A 506 -42.80 29.55 -8.79
N LEU A 507 -43.94 30.23 -8.79
CA LEU A 507 -45.30 29.69 -8.65
C LEU A 507 -45.61 28.72 -9.79
#